data_AF-A0A6L3V1P6-F1
#
_entry.id   AF-A0A6L3V1P6-F1
#
_cell.length_a   1.000
_cell.length_b   1.000
_cell.length_c   1.000
_cell.angle_alpha   90.00
_cell.angle_beta   90.00
_cell.angle_gamma   90.00
#
_symmetry.space_group_name_H-M   'P 1'
#
loop_
_entity.id
_entity.type
_entity.pdbx_description
1 polymer ?
#
loop_
_entity_poly.entity_id
_entity_poly.type
_entity_poly.pdbx_seq_one_letter_code
_entity_poly.pdbx_strand_id
1 'polypeptide(L)'
;MIVESLMLVNVAIRFLLELFGLFVYGYWGYKVGGTAAMRWGLAIGIPLIIATAWGLFGSPKAAFLLSGFPHLLLEIGVFLIPAVLLLNLGKVPLALIYGIIVILNRLLMYIWDQ
;
A
#
# COMPACT_ATOMS: atom_id res chain seq x y z
N MET A 1 -1.57 28.39 4.97
CA MET A 1 -0.54 27.90 5.90
C MET A 1 -0.91 26.63 6.67
N ILE A 2 -1.85 26.62 7.63
CA ILE A 2 -2.09 25.39 8.45
C ILE A 2 -2.65 24.22 7.62
N VAL A 3 -3.68 24.46 6.80
CA VAL A 3 -4.31 23.40 5.98
C VAL A 3 -3.34 22.82 4.95
N GLU A 4 -2.57 23.67 4.28
CA GLU A 4 -1.54 23.26 3.31
C GLU A 4 -0.48 22.35 3.96
N SER A 5 -0.06 22.65 5.19
CA SER A 5 0.86 21.79 5.94
C SER A 5 0.24 20.43 6.25
N LEU A 6 -1.04 20.37 6.61
CA LEU A 6 -1.75 19.10 6.86
C LEU A 6 -1.89 18.26 5.59
N MET A 7 -2.18 18.91 4.46
CA MET A 7 -2.22 18.27 3.14
C MET A 7 -0.87 17.64 2.77
N LEU A 8 0.24 18.35 2.99
CA LEU A 8 1.59 17.82 2.74
C LEU A 8 1.90 16.61 3.64
N VAL A 9 1.53 16.69 4.93
CA VAL A 9 1.70 15.58 5.87
C VAL A 9 0.88 14.36 5.43
N ASN A 10 -0.34 14.55 4.94
CA ASN A 10 -1.17 13.43 4.47
C ASN A 10 -0.56 12.72 3.26
N VAL A 11 0.04 13.47 2.32
CA VAL A 11 0.78 12.88 1.18
C VAL A 11 2.03 12.15 1.65
N ALA A 12 2.77 12.70 2.61
CA ALA A 12 3.94 12.02 3.19
C ALA A 12 3.53 10.72 3.90
N ILE A 13 2.43 10.73 4.65
CA ILE A 13 1.85 9.53 5.27
C ILE A 13 1.46 8.52 4.19
N ARG A 14 0.83 8.94 3.09
CA ARG A 14 0.48 8.06 1.97
C ARG A 14 1.70 7.31 1.45
N PHE A 15 2.80 8.01 1.23
CA PHE A 15 4.04 7.41 0.75
C PHE A 15 4.64 6.42 1.76
N LEU A 16 4.63 6.75 3.06
CA LEU A 16 5.08 5.84 4.10
C LEU A 16 4.20 4.58 4.19
N LEU A 17 2.88 4.71 4.02
CA LEU A 17 1.96 3.57 3.97
C LEU A 17 2.23 2.67 2.77
N GLU A 18 2.60 3.24 1.62
CA GLU A 18 2.98 2.49 0.42
C GLU A 18 4.25 1.67 0.68
N LEU A 19 5.31 2.30 1.19
CA LEU A 19 6.57 1.62 1.52
C LEU A 19 6.36 0.52 2.56
N PHE A 20 5.57 0.79 3.60
CA PHE A 20 5.25 -0.21 4.61
C PHE A 20 4.40 -1.35 4.02
N GLY A 21 3.43 -1.04 3.16
CA GLY A 21 2.64 -2.05 2.44
C GLY A 21 3.52 -2.97 1.60
N LEU A 22 4.46 -2.41 0.83
CA LEU A 22 5.44 -3.17 0.05
C LEU A 22 6.33 -4.06 0.96
N PHE A 23 6.77 -3.54 2.10
CA PHE A 23 7.51 -4.34 3.08
C PHE A 23 6.67 -5.51 3.60
N VAL A 24 5.40 -5.29 3.94
CA VAL A 24 4.50 -6.34 4.41
C VAL A 24 4.27 -7.40 3.33
N TYR A 25 4.09 -7.00 2.08
CA TYR A 25 4.01 -7.93 0.94
C TYR A 25 5.26 -8.81 0.84
N GLY A 26 6.45 -8.21 0.92
CA GLY A 26 7.71 -8.94 0.85
C GLY A 26 7.90 -9.87 2.05
N TYR A 27 7.59 -9.40 3.26
CA TYR A 27 7.67 -10.21 4.48
C TYR A 27 6.69 -11.38 4.45
N TRP A 28 5.46 -11.15 3.99
CA TRP A 28 4.48 -12.22 3.78
C TRP A 28 4.98 -13.24 2.76
N GLY A 29 5.49 -12.78 1.60
CA GLY A 29 6.09 -13.63 0.57
C GLY A 29 7.23 -14.51 1.11
N TYR A 30 8.11 -13.92 1.93
CA TYR A 30 9.18 -14.65 2.61
C TYR A 30 8.63 -15.72 3.57
N LYS A 31 7.53 -15.43 4.28
CA LYS A 31 6.93 -16.35 5.26
C LYS A 31 6.22 -17.53 4.63
N VAL A 32 5.56 -17.35 3.48
CA VAL A 32 4.84 -18.44 2.79
C VAL A 32 5.73 -19.29 1.89
N GLY A 33 6.93 -18.83 1.53
CA GLY A 33 7.85 -19.60 0.71
C GLY A 33 8.38 -20.86 1.42
N GLY A 34 8.27 -22.01 0.76
CA GLY A 34 8.72 -23.30 1.31
C GLY A 34 10.23 -23.52 1.24
N THR A 35 10.87 -23.13 0.14
CA THR A 35 12.33 -23.23 -0.08
C THR A 35 13.01 -21.87 -0.01
N ALA A 36 14.32 -21.82 0.23
CA ALA A 36 15.07 -20.56 0.27
C ALA A 36 14.89 -19.72 -1.00
N ALA A 37 14.96 -20.36 -2.18
CA ALA A 37 14.74 -19.70 -3.46
C ALA A 37 13.32 -19.10 -3.56
N MET A 38 12.29 -19.87 -3.16
CA MET A 38 10.90 -19.40 -3.18
C MET A 38 10.68 -18.23 -2.22
N ARG A 39 11.26 -18.28 -1.01
CA ARG A 39 11.15 -17.21 -0.01
C ARG A 39 11.68 -15.88 -0.55
N TRP A 40 12.91 -15.88 -1.06
CA TRP A 40 13.52 -14.67 -1.60
C TRP A 40 12.85 -14.22 -2.91
N GLY A 41 12.48 -15.17 -3.77
CA GLY A 41 11.75 -14.89 -5.01
C GLY A 41 10.43 -14.19 -4.74
N LEU A 42 9.62 -14.66 -3.78
CA LEU A 42 8.36 -14.02 -3.41
C LEU A 42 8.57 -12.70 -2.65
N ALA A 43 9.57 -12.65 -1.76
CA ALA A 43 9.86 -11.47 -0.95
C ALA A 43 10.25 -10.25 -1.79
N ILE A 44 10.89 -10.48 -2.94
CA ILE A 44 11.28 -9.42 -3.87
C ILE A 44 10.26 -9.28 -5.01
N GLY A 45 9.83 -10.39 -5.58
CA GLY A 45 8.96 -10.41 -6.76
C GLY A 45 7.59 -9.79 -6.50
N ILE A 46 6.95 -10.10 -5.37
CA ILE A 46 5.62 -9.54 -5.05
C ILE A 46 5.70 -8.01 -4.89
N PRO A 47 6.57 -7.43 -4.05
CA PRO A 47 6.70 -5.98 -3.96
C PRO A 47 7.01 -5.30 -5.29
N LEU A 48 7.90 -5.88 -6.12
CA LEU A 48 8.22 -5.31 -7.44
C LEU A 48 7.02 -5.29 -8.38
N ILE A 49 6.22 -6.35 -8.42
CA ILE A 49 5.00 -6.39 -9.22
C ILE A 49 4.01 -5.33 -8.73
N ILE A 50 3.78 -5.24 -7.42
CA ILE A 50 2.85 -4.26 -6.83
C ILE A 50 3.33 -2.81 -7.08
N ALA A 51 4.61 -2.53 -6.87
CA ALA A 51 5.19 -1.20 -7.10
C ALA A 51 5.14 -0.81 -8.58
N THR A 52 5.38 -1.76 -9.49
CA THR A 52 5.28 -1.52 -10.94
C THR A 52 3.84 -1.25 -11.35
N ALA A 53 2.88 -2.05 -10.86
CA ALA A 53 1.46 -1.82 -11.12
C ALA A 53 1.00 -0.45 -10.60
N TRP A 54 1.40 -0.09 -9.38
CA TRP A 54 1.10 1.23 -8.83
C TRP A 54 1.74 2.36 -9.66
N GLY A 55 3.02 2.24 -10.02
CA GLY A 55 3.72 3.22 -10.84
C GLY A 55 3.07 3.42 -12.22
N LEU A 56 2.65 2.33 -12.87
CA LEU A 56 2.06 2.36 -14.21
C LEU A 56 0.62 2.87 -14.24
N PHE A 57 -0.17 2.59 -13.21
CA PHE A 57 -1.62 2.75 -13.25
C PHE A 57 -2.21 3.69 -12.18
N GLY A 58 -1.57 3.78 -11.02
CA GLY A 58 -2.09 4.46 -9.82
C GLY A 58 -1.35 5.75 -9.45
N SER A 59 -0.10 5.93 -9.90
CA SER A 59 0.67 7.12 -9.54
C SER A 59 0.18 8.39 -10.26
N PRO A 60 0.42 9.59 -9.70
CA PRO A 60 0.08 10.85 -10.37
C PRO A 60 0.74 11.03 -11.75
N LYS A 61 1.86 10.33 -11.98
CA LYS A 61 2.60 10.30 -13.24
C LYS A 61 2.46 8.96 -13.97
N ALA A 62 1.38 8.22 -13.69
CA ALA A 62 1.10 6.95 -14.30
C ALA A 62 1.04 7.08 -15.83
N ALA A 63 1.66 6.13 -16.52
CA ALA A 63 1.59 6.04 -17.98
C ALA A 63 0.16 5.75 -18.45
N PHE A 64 -0.60 5.01 -17.65
CA PHE A 64 -1.98 4.61 -17.92
C PHE A 64 -2.87 5.00 -16.73
N LEU A 65 -3.29 6.25 -16.67
CA LEU A 65 -4.15 6.76 -15.60
C LEU A 65 -5.46 5.98 -15.54
N LEU A 66 -5.59 5.14 -14.51
CA LEU A 66 -6.88 4.54 -14.17
C LEU A 66 -7.73 5.55 -13.42
N SER A 67 -9.02 5.60 -13.74
CA SER A 67 -10.01 6.42 -13.06
C SER A 67 -11.20 5.57 -12.59
N GLY A 68 -11.90 6.04 -11.56
CA GLY A 68 -13.11 5.38 -11.05
C GLY A 68 -12.83 4.00 -10.43
N PHE A 69 -13.66 3.02 -10.76
CA PHE A 69 -13.67 1.71 -10.10
C PHE A 69 -12.37 0.90 -10.23
N PRO A 70 -11.71 0.82 -11.42
CA PRO A 70 -10.40 0.15 -11.53
C PRO A 70 -9.30 0.76 -10.64
N HIS A 71 -9.29 2.09 -10.50
CA HIS A 71 -8.33 2.77 -9.63
C HIS A 71 -8.55 2.40 -8.15
N LEU A 72 -9.82 2.34 -7.73
CA LEU A 72 -10.18 1.91 -6.38
C LEU A 72 -9.71 0.48 -6.08
N LEU A 73 -9.88 -0.46 -7.03
CA LEU A 73 -9.39 -1.83 -6.88
C LEU A 73 -7.87 -1.88 -6.72
N LEU A 74 -7.14 -1.10 -7.52
CA LEU A 74 -5.70 -0.99 -7.41
C LEU A 74 -5.29 -0.47 -6.04
N GLU A 75 -5.93 0.58 -5.53
CA GLU A 75 -5.63 1.14 -4.20
C GLU A 75 -5.96 0.16 -3.07
N ILE A 76 -7.06 -0.59 -3.15
CA ILE A 76 -7.36 -1.67 -2.20
C ILE A 76 -6.23 -2.69 -2.21
N GLY A 77 -5.77 -3.07 -3.40
CA GLY A 77 -4.64 -3.96 -3.59
C GLY A 77 -3.37 -3.42 -2.92
N VAL A 78 -2.99 -2.19 -3.20
CA VAL A 78 -1.73 -1.61 -2.72
C VAL A 78 -1.77 -1.32 -1.21
N PHE A 79 -2.88 -0.76 -0.71
CA PHE A 79 -2.94 -0.19 0.64
C PHE A 79 -3.76 -1.01 1.64
N LEU A 80 -4.81 -1.72 1.23
CA LEU A 80 -5.67 -2.43 2.20
C LEU A 80 -5.30 -3.90 2.39
N ILE A 81 -4.90 -4.59 1.32
CA ILE A 81 -4.46 -6.00 1.41
C ILE A 81 -3.29 -6.18 2.39
N PRO A 82 -2.29 -5.28 2.52
CA PRO A 82 -1.25 -5.46 3.54
C PRO A 82 -1.80 -5.57 4.98
N ALA A 83 -2.90 -4.91 5.32
CA ALA A 83 -3.56 -5.14 6.62
C ALA A 83 -4.04 -6.59 6.76
N VAL A 84 -4.64 -7.15 5.70
CA VAL A 84 -5.08 -8.56 5.66
C VAL A 84 -3.89 -9.52 5.78
N LEU A 85 -2.77 -9.22 5.12
CA LEU A 85 -1.55 -10.02 5.25
C LEU A 85 -0.99 -9.99 6.66
N LEU A 86 -1.03 -8.83 7.34
CA LEU A 86 -0.65 -8.74 8.74
C LEU A 86 -1.56 -9.58 9.66
N LEU A 87 -2.86 -9.62 9.39
CA LEU A 87 -3.79 -10.53 10.10
C LEU A 87 -3.42 -11.99 9.86
N ASN A 88 -3.13 -12.36 8.62
CA ASN A 88 -2.69 -13.72 8.26
C ASN A 88 -1.38 -14.11 8.97
N LEU A 89 -0.49 -13.16 9.20
CA LEU A 89 0.76 -13.34 9.95
C LEU A 89 0.59 -13.28 11.49
N GLY A 90 -0.65 -13.16 11.99
CA GLY A 90 -0.97 -13.05 13.42
C GLY A 90 -0.58 -11.71 14.04
N LYS A 91 -0.25 -10.69 13.24
CA LYS A 91 0.18 -9.35 13.69
C LYS A 91 -1.02 -8.41 13.84
N VAL A 92 -2.02 -8.82 14.62
CA VAL A 92 -3.31 -8.11 14.75
C VAL A 92 -3.17 -6.64 15.14
N PRO A 93 -2.34 -6.24 16.14
CA PRO A 93 -2.22 -4.83 16.48
C PRO A 93 -1.67 -3.98 15.32
N LEU A 94 -0.68 -4.48 14.59
CA LEU A 94 -0.12 -3.79 13.43
C LEU A 94 -1.12 -3.69 12.29
N ALA A 95 -1.91 -4.75 12.05
CA ALA A 95 -2.95 -4.75 11.04
C ALA A 95 -4.01 -3.66 11.30
N LEU A 96 -4.46 -3.53 12.56
CA LEU A 96 -5.44 -2.53 12.97
C LEU A 96 -4.87 -1.12 12.85
N ILE A 97 -3.68 -0.87 13.38
CA ILE A 97 -3.03 0.45 13.29
C ILE A 97 -2.85 0.85 11.83
N TYR A 98 -2.24 -0.01 11.01
CA TYR A 98 -2.02 0.26 9.60
C TYR A 98 -3.33 0.48 8.84
N GLY A 99 -4.31 -0.41 9.01
CA GLY A 99 -5.61 -0.31 8.34
C GLY A 99 -6.38 0.97 8.69
N ILE A 100 -6.38 1.38 9.96
CA ILE A 100 -7.00 2.63 10.39
C ILE A 100 -6.31 3.83 9.72
N ILE A 101 -4.97 3.87 9.72
CA ILE A 101 -4.23 4.97 9.10
C ILE A 101 -4.50 5.01 7.59
N VAL A 102 -4.58 3.86 6.90
CA VAL A 102 -4.94 3.78 5.47
C VAL A 102 -6.32 4.37 5.22
N ILE A 103 -7.32 4.01 6.03
CA ILE A 103 -8.70 4.52 5.88
C ILE A 103 -8.74 6.03 6.10
N LEU A 104 -8.14 6.52 7.19
CA LEU A 104 -8.09 7.95 7.51
C LEU A 104 -7.37 8.74 6.42
N ASN A 105 -6.21 8.24 5.98
CA ASN A 105 -5.47 8.86 4.89
C ASN A 105 -6.30 8.94 3.61
N ARG A 106 -6.99 7.84 3.21
CA ARG A 106 -7.83 7.84 2.02
C ARG A 106 -9.01 8.81 2.12
N LEU A 107 -9.65 8.89 3.29
CA LEU A 107 -10.73 9.85 3.53
C LEU A 107 -10.23 11.29 3.39
N LEU A 108 -9.06 11.61 3.95
CA LEU A 108 -8.45 12.93 3.82
C LEU A 108 -8.05 13.25 2.37
N MET A 109 -7.51 12.27 1.64
CA MET A 109 -7.21 12.44 0.20
C MET A 109 -8.49 12.78 -0.57
N TYR A 110 -9.60 12.10 -0.29
CA TYR A 110 -10.89 12.37 -0.94
C TYR A 110 -11.49 13.73 -0.53
N ILE A 111 -11.42 14.13 0.74
CA ILE A 111 -11.98 15.40 1.23
C ILE A 111 -11.21 16.61 0.68
N TRP A 112 -9.90 16.47 0.49
CA TRP A 112 -9.01 17.54 0.05
C TRP A 112 -8.64 17.46 -1.45
N ASP A 113 -9.30 16.58 -2.21
CA ASP A 113 -9.03 16.35 -3.64
C ASP A 113 -7.54 16.17 -3.96
N GLN A 114 -6.83 15.40 -3.12
CA GLN A 114 -5.41 15.05 -3.27
C GLN A 114 -5.24 13.74 -4.02
#